data_AF-A0A969C5F2-F1
#
_entry.id   AF-A0A969C5F2-F1
#
_cell.length_a   1.000
_cell.length_b   1.000
_cell.length_c   1.000
_cell.angle_alpha   90.00
_cell.angle_beta   90.00
_cell.angle_gamma   90.00
#
_symmetry.space_group_name_H-M   'P 1'
#
loop_
_entity.id
_entity.type
_entity.pdbx_description
1 polymer ?
#
loop_
_entity_poly.entity_id
_entity_poly.type
_entity_poly.pdbx_seq_one_letter_code
_entity_poly.pdbx_strand_id
1 'polypeptide(L)'
;MPVGYFSLILHAHLPFVRHPEYPEFLEEDWLYEAITEVYLPLIVSFQNHQREGIKSRLAMNVSPPLCEMLADPLLQTATRIIGKSDCAGRKRGRPHRKRRPGFLRGCQNVCGKLKRRP
;
A
#
# COMPACT_ATOMS: atom_id res chain seq x y z
N MET A 1 -32.30 19.16 10.31
CA MET A 1 -31.18 20.01 9.85
C MET A 1 -29.90 19.21 9.97
N PRO A 2 -28.95 19.28 9.01
CA PRO A 2 -27.66 18.62 9.18
C PRO A 2 -26.88 19.28 10.32
N VAL A 3 -26.24 18.46 11.16
CA VAL A 3 -25.55 18.88 12.39
C VAL A 3 -24.19 19.57 12.08
N GLY A 4 -23.70 19.43 10.84
CA GLY A 4 -22.44 20.00 10.34
C GLY A 4 -21.94 19.21 9.14
N TYR A 5 -20.86 19.69 8.50
CA TYR A 5 -20.17 18.98 7.43
C TYR A 5 -18.82 18.48 7.91
N PHE A 6 -18.50 17.22 7.59
CA PHE A 6 -17.20 16.62 7.86
C PHE A 6 -16.51 16.33 6.52
N SER A 7 -15.23 16.70 6.42
CA SER A 7 -14.40 16.44 5.24
C SER A 7 -13.08 15.82 5.69
N LEU A 8 -12.79 14.60 5.21
CA LEU A 8 -11.52 13.93 5.43
C LEU A 8 -10.61 14.19 4.22
N ILE A 9 -9.41 14.71 4.47
CA ILE A 9 -8.39 14.97 3.44
C ILE A 9 -7.15 14.15 3.78
N LEU A 10 -6.78 13.21 2.90
CA LEU A 10 -5.60 12.36 3.06
C LEU A 10 -4.46 12.89 2.18
N HIS A 11 -3.29 13.15 2.76
CA HIS A 11 -2.11 13.56 2.03
C HIS A 11 -1.11 12.41 1.92
N ALA A 12 -0.88 11.94 0.69
CA ALA A 12 0.06 10.88 0.37
C ALA A 12 1.28 11.48 -0.35
N HIS A 13 2.40 11.52 0.36
CA HIS A 13 3.67 12.03 -0.17
C HIS A 13 4.82 11.11 0.23
N LEU A 14 5.73 10.90 -0.71
CA LEU A 14 7.00 10.23 -0.50
C LEU A 14 8.04 10.93 -1.40
N PRO A 15 9.27 11.17 -0.91
CA PRO A 15 10.35 11.70 -1.76
C PRO A 15 10.64 10.74 -2.91
N PHE A 16 11.08 11.27 -4.04
CA PHE A 16 11.41 10.46 -5.21
C PHE A 16 12.67 9.63 -4.94
N VAL A 17 12.50 8.32 -4.94
CA VAL A 17 13.58 7.35 -4.73
C VAL A 17 13.61 6.44 -5.95
N ARG A 18 14.63 6.61 -6.78
CA ARG A 18 14.87 5.75 -7.95
C ARG A 18 16.37 5.58 -8.14
N HIS A 19 16.87 4.39 -7.86
CA HIS A 19 18.28 4.05 -8.05
C HIS A 19 18.41 2.83 -8.96
N PRO A 20 18.40 3.03 -10.30
CA PRO A 20 18.48 1.93 -11.27
C PRO A 20 19.82 1.17 -11.25
N GLU A 21 20.83 1.73 -10.58
CA GLU A 21 22.21 1.21 -10.56
C GLU A 21 22.43 0.06 -9.56
N TYR A 22 21.52 -0.16 -8.60
CA TYR A 22 21.66 -1.25 -7.63
C TYR A 22 20.36 -2.05 -7.49
N PRO A 23 20.46 -3.40 -7.35
CA PRO A 23 19.28 -4.27 -7.31
C PRO A 23 18.45 -4.20 -6.01
N GLU A 24 18.97 -3.63 -4.91
CA GLU A 24 18.26 -3.52 -3.63
C GLU A 24 18.67 -2.25 -2.86
N PHE A 25 17.72 -1.33 -2.61
CA PHE A 25 17.91 -0.16 -1.75
C PHE A 25 16.89 -0.09 -0.59
N LEU A 26 17.32 0.50 0.52
CA LEU A 26 16.55 0.64 1.77
C LEU A 26 15.41 1.66 1.64
N GLU A 27 15.54 2.62 0.74
CA GLU A 27 14.59 3.72 0.57
C GLU A 27 13.36 3.30 -0.27
N GLU A 28 13.52 2.29 -1.15
CA GLU A 28 12.37 1.66 -1.84
C GLU A 28 11.50 0.86 -0.87
N ASP A 29 12.06 0.39 0.25
CA ASP A 29 11.29 -0.33 1.27
C ASP A 29 10.19 0.53 1.89
N TRP A 30 10.39 1.85 1.99
CA TRP A 30 9.35 2.77 2.48
C TRP A 30 8.17 2.84 1.53
N LEU A 31 8.43 2.83 0.21
CA LEU A 31 7.36 2.79 -0.79
C LEU A 31 6.58 1.47 -0.67
N TYR A 32 7.29 0.34 -0.55
CA TYR A 32 6.64 -0.96 -0.42
C TYR A 32 5.82 -1.08 0.88
N GLU A 33 6.33 -0.59 2.01
CA GLU A 33 5.62 -0.57 3.29
C GLU A 33 4.38 0.34 3.23
N ALA A 34 4.50 1.54 2.65
CA ALA A 34 3.36 2.43 2.45
C ALA A 34 2.28 1.79 1.57
N ILE A 35 2.66 1.08 0.50
CA ILE A 35 1.72 0.37 -0.36
C ILE A 35 1.01 -0.76 0.39
N THR A 36 1.75 -1.60 1.11
CA THR A 36 1.17 -2.79 1.76
C THR A 36 0.39 -2.46 3.02
N GLU A 37 0.79 -1.45 3.79
CA GLU A 37 0.18 -1.11 5.08
C GLU A 37 -0.85 0.02 5.01
N VAL A 38 -0.78 0.91 4.02
CA VAL A 38 -1.65 2.09 3.95
C VAL A 38 -2.52 2.04 2.71
N TYR A 39 -1.93 2.08 1.51
CA TYR A 39 -2.70 2.26 0.28
C TYR A 39 -3.57 1.06 -0.06
N LEU A 40 -3.03 -0.16 0.03
CA LEU A 40 -3.78 -1.36 -0.31
C LEU A 40 -4.96 -1.62 0.68
N PRO A 41 -4.79 -1.51 2.01
CA PRO A 41 -5.92 -1.57 2.95
C PRO A 41 -6.98 -0.48 2.70
N LEU A 42 -6.58 0.75 2.38
CA LEU A 42 -7.51 1.84 2.08
C LEU A 42 -8.36 1.52 0.86
N ILE A 43 -7.74 1.06 -0.23
CA ILE A 43 -8.45 0.66 -1.46
C ILE A 43 -9.45 -0.46 -1.16
N VAL A 44 -9.05 -1.49 -0.40
CA VAL A 44 -9.95 -2.58 0.00
C VAL A 44 -11.11 -2.06 0.83
N SER A 45 -10.86 -1.12 1.74
CA SER A 45 -11.92 -0.50 2.54
C SER A 45 -12.91 0.27 1.66
N PHE A 46 -12.44 1.09 0.71
CA PHE A 46 -13.33 1.84 -0.18
C PHE A 46 -14.15 0.92 -1.10
N GLN A 47 -13.55 -0.17 -1.59
CA GLN A 47 -14.28 -1.19 -2.35
C GLN A 47 -15.38 -1.84 -1.52
N ASN A 48 -15.14 -2.11 -0.23
CA ASN A 48 -16.17 -2.65 0.66
C ASN A 48 -17.31 -1.64 0.89
N HIS A 49 -16.99 -0.37 1.17
CA HIS A 49 -18.01 0.68 1.30
C HIS A 49 -18.86 0.82 0.03
N GLN A 50 -18.23 0.73 -1.15
CA GLN A 50 -18.93 0.76 -2.43
C GLN A 50 -19.90 -0.43 -2.57
N ARG A 51 -19.51 -1.64 -2.14
CA ARG A 51 -20.37 -2.83 -2.15
C ARG A 51 -21.53 -2.74 -1.17
N GLU A 52 -21.31 -2.10 -0.02
CA GLU A 52 -22.33 -1.87 1.01
C GLU A 52 -23.24 -0.67 0.69
N GLY A 53 -23.00 0.04 -0.42
CA GLY A 53 -23.78 1.20 -0.83
C GLY A 53 -23.54 2.47 -0.01
N ILE A 54 -22.47 2.50 0.79
CA ILE A 54 -22.11 3.65 1.63
C ILE A 54 -21.44 4.73 0.78
N LYS A 55 -21.99 5.94 0.79
CA LYS A 55 -21.42 7.11 0.08
C LYS A 55 -20.28 7.73 0.89
N SER A 56 -19.09 7.14 0.81
CA SER A 56 -17.86 7.70 1.40
C SER A 56 -17.49 9.02 0.71
N ARG A 57 -17.38 10.12 1.47
CA ARG A 57 -16.92 11.43 0.98
C ARG A 57 -15.55 11.74 1.58
N LEU A 58 -14.53 11.74 0.74
CA LEU A 58 -13.12 11.85 1.09
C LEU A 58 -12.38 12.51 -0.08
N ALA A 59 -11.37 13.33 0.22
CA ALA A 59 -10.40 13.80 -0.76
C ALA A 59 -9.01 13.22 -0.46
N MET A 60 -8.28 12.82 -1.49
CA MET A 60 -6.89 12.37 -1.36
C MET A 60 -6.00 13.19 -2.28
N ASN A 61 -4.89 13.69 -1.75
CA ASN A 61 -3.81 14.30 -2.51
C ASN A 61 -2.69 13.27 -2.65
N VAL A 62 -2.23 13.05 -3.89
CA VAL A 62 -1.10 12.18 -4.19
C VAL A 62 -0.02 13.03 -4.84
N SER A 63 1.17 13.08 -4.23
CA SER A 63 2.25 13.92 -4.75
C SER A 63 2.75 13.43 -6.12
N PRO A 64 3.10 14.31 -7.08
CA PRO A 64 3.65 13.93 -8.38
C PRO A 64 4.80 12.91 -8.34
N PRO A 65 5.83 13.03 -7.47
CA PRO A 65 6.90 12.03 -7.43
C PRO A 65 6.41 10.64 -7.02
N LEU A 66 5.39 10.57 -6.15
CA LEU A 66 4.77 9.30 -5.77
C LEU A 66 4.02 8.67 -6.94
N CYS A 67 3.31 9.47 -7.74
CA CYS A 67 2.65 8.98 -8.95
C CYS A 67 3.65 8.37 -9.95
N GLU A 68 4.78 9.04 -10.18
CA GLU A 68 5.84 8.53 -11.05
C GLU A 68 6.43 7.22 -10.53
N MET A 69 6.70 7.12 -9.22
CA MET A 69 7.18 5.88 -8.61
C MET A 69 6.16 4.74 -8.68
N LEU A 70 4.87 5.03 -8.55
CA LEU A 70 3.81 4.03 -8.70
C LEU A 70 3.60 3.59 -10.16
N ALA A 71 3.92 4.46 -11.12
CA ALA A 71 3.84 4.17 -12.56
C ALA A 71 5.06 3.41 -13.10
N ASP A 72 6.21 3.44 -12.39
CA ASP A 72 7.44 2.80 -12.85
C ASP A 72 7.31 1.25 -12.92
N PRO A 73 7.57 0.63 -14.09
CA PRO A 73 7.43 -0.81 -14.28
C PRO A 73 8.34 -1.68 -13.41
N LEU A 74 9.52 -1.20 -13.03
CA LEU A 74 10.45 -1.94 -12.16
C LEU A 74 9.87 -2.03 -10.75
N LEU A 75 9.37 -0.92 -10.23
CA LEU A 75 8.73 -0.84 -8.90
C LEU A 75 7.41 -1.61 -8.85
N GLN A 76 6.63 -1.61 -9.94
CA GLN A 76 5.44 -2.47 -10.06
C GLN A 76 5.77 -3.97 -10.07
N THR A 77 6.87 -4.35 -10.70
CA THR A 77 7.30 -5.75 -10.71
C THR A 77 7.74 -6.19 -9.31
N ALA A 78 8.49 -5.34 -8.61
CA ALA A 78 8.92 -5.60 -7.23
C ALA A 78 7.75 -5.70 -6.24
N THR A 79 6.81 -4.74 -6.26
CA THR A 79 5.58 -4.80 -5.44
C THR A 79 4.78 -6.07 -5.69
N ARG A 80 4.65 -6.51 -6.95
CA ARG A 80 3.94 -7.75 -7.31
C ARG A 80 4.61 -8.99 -6.72
N ILE A 81 5.95 -9.04 -6.71
CA ILE A 81 6.70 -10.15 -6.12
C ILE A 81 6.51 -10.19 -4.60
N ILE A 82 6.58 -9.03 -3.94
CA ILE A 82 6.39 -8.91 -2.49
C ILE A 82 4.97 -9.32 -2.11
N GLY A 83 3.95 -8.79 -2.80
CA GLY A 83 2.55 -9.16 -2.57
C GLY A 83 2.28 -10.66 -2.73
N LYS A 84 2.87 -11.31 -3.74
CA LYS A 84 2.76 -12.78 -3.91
C LYS A 84 3.43 -13.55 -2.77
N SER A 85 4.58 -13.08 -2.30
CA SER A 85 5.36 -13.74 -1.25
C SER A 85 4.65 -13.66 0.10
N ASP A 86 4.09 -12.50 0.43
CA ASP A 86 3.39 -12.28 1.68
C ASP A 86 2.00 -12.95 1.68
N CYS A 87 1.29 -12.99 0.54
CA CYS A 87 0.03 -13.73 0.43
C CYS A 87 0.20 -15.26 0.56
N ALA A 88 1.37 -15.78 0.17
CA ALA A 88 1.72 -17.18 0.28
C ALA A 88 2.25 -17.58 1.68
N GLY A 89 2.37 -16.63 2.63
CA GLY A 89 2.94 -16.90 3.95
C GLY A 89 4.41 -17.35 3.89
N ARG A 90 5.07 -17.20 2.74
CA ARG A 90 6.42 -17.71 2.52
C ARG A 90 7.39 -16.68 3.07
N LYS A 91 7.96 -16.96 4.25
CA LYS A 91 9.08 -16.21 4.82
C LYS A 91 10.33 -16.39 3.96
N ARG A 92 10.37 -15.79 2.77
CA ARG A 92 11.65 -15.56 2.08
C ARG A 92 12.34 -14.42 2.83
N GLY A 93 13.17 -14.78 3.80
CA GLY A 93 14.08 -13.85 4.44
C GLY A 93 15.08 -13.37 3.39
N ARG A 94 15.12 -12.06 3.13
CA ARG A 94 16.30 -11.44 2.54
C ARG A 94 17.29 -11.17 3.69
N PRO A 95 18.56 -11.58 3.57
CA PRO A 95 19.48 -11.74 4.71
C PRO A 95 19.82 -10.44 5.46
N HIS A 96 19.55 -9.26 4.89
CA HIS A 96 19.89 -7.97 5.52
C HIS A 96 18.71 -7.23 6.19
N ARG A 97 17.50 -7.81 6.19
CA ARG A 97 16.24 -7.07 6.40
C ARG A 97 15.59 -7.36 7.76
N LYS A 98 15.72 -6.46 8.74
CA LYS A 98 14.84 -6.46 9.92
C LYS A 98 13.45 -5.99 9.50
N ARG A 99 12.55 -6.93 9.16
CA ARG A 99 11.13 -6.61 8.93
C ARG A 99 10.58 -5.98 10.21
N ARG A 100 10.08 -4.74 10.13
CA ARG A 100 9.35 -4.13 11.24
C ARG A 100 8.10 -4.98 11.53
N PRO A 101 7.74 -5.20 12.79
CA PRO A 101 6.59 -6.05 13.14
C PRO A 101 5.24 -5.55 12.59
N GLY A 102 5.14 -4.28 12.21
CA GLY A 102 3.98 -3.73 11.47
C GLY A 102 3.75 -4.43 10.12
N PHE A 103 4.84 -4.63 9.35
CA PHE A 103 4.78 -5.08 7.95
C PHE A 103 4.08 -6.44 7.82
N LEU A 104 4.41 -7.36 8.72
CA LEU A 104 3.82 -8.70 8.74
C LEU A 104 2.33 -8.66 9.12
N ARG A 105 1.89 -7.72 9.97
CA ARG A 105 0.47 -7.57 10.35
C ARG A 105 -0.35 -6.96 9.22
N GLY A 106 0.18 -5.94 8.54
CA GLY A 106 -0.48 -5.30 7.40
C GLY A 106 -0.77 -6.30 6.28
N CYS A 107 0.25 -7.04 5.86
CA CYS A 107 0.12 -8.07 4.83
C CYS A 107 -0.88 -9.19 5.18
N GLN A 108 -0.87 -9.69 6.44
CA GLN A 108 -1.81 -10.72 6.87
C GLN A 108 -3.26 -10.24 6.85
N ASN A 109 -3.52 -9.01 7.30
CA ASN A 109 -4.85 -8.41 7.29
C ASN A 109 -5.40 -8.21 5.88
N VAL A 110 -4.54 -7.77 4.95
CA VAL A 110 -4.93 -7.58 3.55
C VAL A 110 -5.16 -8.91 2.85
N CYS A 111 -4.25 -9.88 3.00
CA CYS A 111 -4.40 -11.21 2.40
C CYS A 111 -5.66 -11.92 2.92
N GLY A 112 -5.95 -11.82 4.23
CA GLY A 112 -7.18 -12.36 4.82
C GLY A 112 -8.44 -11.70 4.26
N LYS A 113 -8.43 -10.38 4.01
CA LYS A 113 -9.56 -9.66 3.41
C LYS A 113 -9.72 -9.94 1.90
N LEU A 114 -8.64 -10.17 1.16
CA LEU A 114 -8.71 -10.57 -0.25
C LEU A 114 -9.15 -12.02 -0.46
N LYS A 115 -8.74 -12.95 0.41
CA LYS A 115 -9.15 -14.38 0.33
C LYS A 115 -10.62 -14.63 0.71
N ARG A 116 -11.28 -13.68 1.39
CA ARG A 116 -12.72 -13.74 1.74
C ARG A 116 -13.63 -13.18 0.65
N ARG A 117 -13.12 -12.96 -0.56
CA ARG A 117 -13.96 -12.60 -1.71
C ARG A 117 -14.70 -13.86 -2.20
N PRO A 118 -16.03 -13.84 -2.34
CA PRO A 118 -16.74 -14.86 -3.11
C PRO A 118 -16.34 -14.78 -4.60
#